data_AF-A0A9E5LQK7-F1
#
_entry.id   AF-A0A9E5LQK7-F1
#
_cell.length_a   1.000
_cell.length_b   1.000
_cell.length_c   1.000
_cell.angle_alpha   90.00
_cell.angle_beta   90.00
_cell.angle_gamma   90.00
#
_symmetry.space_group_name_H-M   'P 1'
#
loop_
_entity.id
_entity.type
_entity.pdbx_description
1 polymer ?
#
loop_
_entity_poly.entity_id
_entity_poly.type
_entity_poly.pdbx_seq_one_letter_code
_entity_poly.pdbx_strand_id
1 'polypeptide(L)'
;VDAQGMQKTEGSKPSFFTSLKNGFWVGVLNPKSIVFFAAILPQFVDQEKNNVTAQLLLLGAIFAAIAMISDGSYGLLAGTVRSWLAGDVKRLIFMRRFGGVVMIGLGVFTIFSALIIG
;
A
#
# COMPACT_ATOMS: atom_id res chain seq x y z
N VAL A 1 -25.24 22.04 22.05
CA VAL A 1 -24.54 21.18 21.07
C VAL A 1 -24.24 19.90 21.81
N ASP A 2 -25.12 18.91 21.64
CA ASP A 2 -25.21 17.77 22.55
C ASP A 2 -24.10 16.76 22.25
N ALA A 3 -23.40 16.31 23.30
CA ALA A 3 -22.30 15.34 23.21
C ALA A 3 -22.72 13.99 22.58
N GLN A 4 -24.02 13.73 22.48
CA GLN A 4 -24.59 12.56 21.81
C GLN A 4 -24.52 12.64 20.27
N GLY A 5 -24.31 13.82 19.69
CA GLY A 5 -24.12 14.00 18.24
C GLY A 5 -22.75 13.56 17.73
N MET A 6 -21.76 13.39 18.61
CA MET A 6 -20.38 12.99 18.25
C MET A 6 -20.14 11.48 18.27
N GLN A 7 -21.06 10.67 18.81
CA GLN A 7 -20.91 9.21 18.84
C GLN A 7 -21.50 8.50 17.60
N LYS A 8 -22.19 9.23 16.72
CA LYS A 8 -22.89 8.65 15.56
C LYS A 8 -22.05 8.52 14.28
N THR A 9 -20.73 8.67 14.41
CA THR A 9 -19.75 8.43 13.33
C THR A 9 -18.89 7.20 13.58
N GLU A 10 -19.37 6.21 14.35
CA GLU A 10 -18.86 4.85 14.19
C GLU A 10 -19.39 4.30 12.86
N GLY A 11 -18.72 4.70 11.77
CA GLY A 11 -19.01 4.23 10.43
C GLY A 11 -19.02 2.70 10.45
N SER A 12 -20.20 2.14 10.15
CA SER A 12 -20.39 0.70 9.92
C SER A 12 -19.21 0.17 9.11
N LYS A 13 -18.55 -0.89 9.60
CA LYS A 13 -17.41 -1.51 8.89
C LYS A 13 -17.81 -1.67 7.42
N PRO A 14 -17.10 -1.04 6.47
CA PRO A 14 -17.49 -1.09 5.08
C PRO A 14 -17.61 -2.56 4.66
N SER A 15 -18.70 -2.89 3.97
CA SER A 15 -18.88 -4.23 3.42
C SER A 15 -17.65 -4.61 2.62
N PHE A 16 -17.27 -5.89 2.66
CA PHE A 16 -16.12 -6.42 1.93
C PHE A 16 -16.14 -5.96 0.46
N PHE A 17 -17.31 -5.99 -0.17
CA PHE A 17 -17.52 -5.50 -1.53
C PHE A 17 -17.28 -4.00 -1.70
N THR A 18 -17.67 -3.19 -0.72
CA THR A 18 -17.41 -1.74 -0.74
C THR A 18 -15.92 -1.45 -0.68
N SER A 19 -15.19 -2.14 0.20
CA SER A 19 -13.73 -2.01 0.32
C SER A 19 -13.03 -2.47 -0.96
N LEU A 20 -13.47 -3.58 -1.56
CA LEU A 20 -12.91 -4.10 -2.80
C LEU A 20 -13.13 -3.13 -3.97
N LYS A 21 -14.35 -2.60 -4.10
CA LYS A 21 -14.70 -1.61 -5.13
C LYS A 21 -13.90 -0.33 -4.97
N ASN A 22 -13.79 0.19 -3.74
CA ASN A 22 -13.03 1.40 -3.47
C ASN A 22 -11.54 1.20 -3.77
N GLY A 23 -10.97 0.06 -3.35
CA GLY A 23 -9.59 -0.31 -3.66
C GLY A 23 -9.33 -0.42 -5.17
N PHE A 24 -10.25 -1.05 -5.90
CA PHE A 24 -10.16 -1.15 -7.36
C PHE A 24 -10.12 0.24 -8.02
N TRP A 25 -11.04 1.14 -7.67
CA TRP A 25 -11.07 2.49 -8.24
C TRP A 25 -9.85 3.32 -7.85
N VAL A 26 -9.40 3.24 -6.60
CA VAL A 26 -8.17 3.93 -6.15
C VAL A 26 -6.95 3.42 -6.91
N GLY A 27 -6.85 2.11 -7.13
CA GLY A 27 -5.76 1.50 -7.88
C GLY A 27 -5.76 1.87 -9.36
N VAL A 28 -6.93 1.77 -10.03
CA VAL A 28 -7.09 2.12 -11.45
C VAL A 28 -6.86 3.61 -11.69
N LEU A 29 -7.33 4.47 -10.78
CA LEU A 29 -7.16 5.92 -10.89
C LEU A 29 -5.80 6.42 -10.37
N ASN A 30 -4.91 5.51 -9.96
CA ASN A 30 -3.60 5.91 -9.48
C ASN A 30 -2.69 6.31 -10.66
N PRO A 31 -2.32 7.59 -10.81
CA PRO A 31 -1.55 8.05 -11.96
C PRO A 31 -0.16 7.42 -12.01
N LYS A 32 0.43 7.08 -10.85
CA LYS A 32 1.72 6.41 -10.77
C LYS A 32 1.63 4.99 -11.32
N SER A 33 0.58 4.25 -10.96
CA SER A 33 0.34 2.89 -11.49
C SER A 33 0.10 2.91 -12.99
N ILE A 34 -0.70 3.86 -13.50
CA ILE A 34 -0.95 4.01 -14.94
C ILE A 34 0.37 4.25 -15.68
N VAL A 35 1.17 5.21 -15.23
CA VAL A 35 2.46 5.54 -15.87
C VAL A 35 3.43 4.34 -15.82
N PHE A 36 3.48 3.63 -14.69
CA PHE A 36 4.30 2.43 -14.54
C PHE A 36 3.91 1.35 -15.56
N PHE A 37 2.61 1.01 -15.65
CA PHE A 37 2.15 0.00 -16.60
C PHE A 37 2.31 0.43 -18.05
N ALA A 38 2.02 1.69 -18.38
CA ALA A 38 2.20 2.22 -19.72
C ALA A 38 3.67 2.22 -20.15
N ALA A 39 4.61 2.42 -19.22
CA ALA A 39 6.04 2.38 -19.53
C ALA A 39 6.59 0.95 -19.64
N ILE A 40 6.08 0.01 -18.85
CA ILE A 40 6.70 -1.30 -18.65
C ILE A 40 6.01 -2.41 -19.44
N LEU A 41 4.67 -2.48 -19.43
CA LEU A 41 3.95 -3.58 -20.08
C LEU A 41 4.24 -3.67 -21.59
N PRO A 42 4.29 -2.56 -22.36
CA PRO A 42 4.59 -2.63 -23.79
C PRO A 42 5.97 -3.19 -24.12
N GLN A 43 6.94 -3.09 -23.19
CA GLN A 43 8.30 -3.62 -23.40
C GLN A 43 8.35 -5.15 -23.38
N PHE A 44 7.34 -5.79 -22.80
CA PHE A 44 7.24 -7.25 -22.69
C PHE A 44 6.29 -7.88 -23.71
N VAL A 45 5.67 -7.06 -24.56
CA VAL A 45 4.73 -7.53 -25.59
C VAL A 45 5.45 -7.71 -26.91
N ASP A 46 5.16 -8.83 -27.56
CA ASP A 46 5.59 -9.09 -28.92
C ASP A 46 4.58 -8.49 -29.92
N GLN A 47 5.00 -7.43 -30.62
CA GLN A 47 4.16 -6.68 -31.55
C GLN A 47 3.91 -7.44 -32.87
N GLU A 48 4.69 -8.48 -33.18
CA GLU A 48 4.52 -9.26 -34.40
C GLU A 48 3.37 -10.28 -34.28
N LYS A 49 2.87 -10.51 -33.06
CA LYS A 49 1.72 -11.39 -32.81
C LYS A 49 0.42 -10.60 -32.83
N ASN A 50 -0.60 -11.15 -33.52
CA ASN A 50 -1.93 -10.55 -33.71
C ASN A 50 -2.76 -10.29 -32.43
N ASN A 51 -2.22 -10.47 -31.21
CA ASN A 51 -3.01 -10.34 -29.98
C ASN A 51 -2.27 -9.62 -28.83
N VAL A 52 -1.85 -8.39 -29.10
CA VAL A 52 -1.23 -7.48 -28.12
C VAL A 52 -2.13 -7.24 -26.90
N THR A 53 -3.44 -7.05 -27.10
CA THR A 53 -4.39 -6.79 -26.00
C THR A 53 -4.47 -7.94 -25.01
N ALA A 54 -4.52 -9.20 -25.47
CA ALA A 54 -4.54 -10.35 -24.57
C ALA A 54 -3.22 -10.51 -23.81
N GLN A 55 -2.07 -10.21 -24.42
CA GLN A 55 -0.77 -10.23 -23.74
C GLN A 55 -0.70 -9.18 -22.63
N LEU A 56 -1.18 -7.96 -22.90
CA LEU A 56 -1.26 -6.89 -21.89
C LEU A 56 -2.18 -7.27 -20.72
N LEU A 57 -3.36 -7.83 -21.01
CA LEU A 57 -4.28 -8.29 -19.97
C LEU A 57 -3.68 -9.43 -19.13
N LEU A 58 -3.01 -10.39 -19.77
CA LEU A 58 -2.34 -11.49 -19.07
C LEU A 58 -1.22 -10.96 -18.16
N LEU A 59 -0.37 -10.07 -18.68
CA LEU A 59 0.75 -9.51 -17.92
C LEU A 59 0.25 -8.64 -16.75
N GLY A 60 -0.80 -7.86 -16.97
CA GLY A 60 -1.50 -7.12 -15.92
C GLY A 60 -2.10 -8.04 -14.85
N ALA A 61 -2.71 -9.16 -15.24
CA ALA A 61 -3.26 -10.14 -14.32
C ALA A 61 -2.17 -10.83 -13.48
N ILE A 62 -1.04 -11.20 -14.10
CA ILE A 62 0.13 -11.76 -13.39
C ILE A 62 0.65 -10.74 -12.37
N PHE A 63 0.84 -9.50 -12.79
CA PHE A 63 1.27 -8.43 -11.87
C PHE A 63 0.29 -8.26 -10.71
N ALA A 64 -1.01 -8.20 -10.99
CA ALA A 64 -2.04 -8.04 -9.96
C ALA A 64 -2.05 -9.22 -8.97
N ALA A 65 -1.84 -10.45 -9.44
CA ALA A 65 -1.73 -11.62 -8.58
C ALA A 65 -0.49 -11.55 -7.67
N ILE A 66 0.66 -11.17 -8.21
CA ILE A 66 1.90 -10.99 -7.44
C ILE A 66 1.72 -9.88 -6.40
N ALA A 67 1.13 -8.75 -6.79
CA ALA A 67 0.84 -7.63 -5.90
C ALA A 67 -0.10 -8.05 -4.77
N MET A 68 -1.19 -8.75 -5.09
CA MET A 68 -2.15 -9.25 -4.10
C MET A 68 -1.51 -10.22 -3.11
N ILE A 69 -0.68 -11.14 -3.57
CA ILE A 69 0.04 -12.09 -2.69
C ILE A 69 1.05 -11.35 -1.81
N SER A 70 1.82 -10.43 -2.41
CA SER A 70 2.82 -9.64 -1.69
C SER A 70 2.17 -8.80 -0.60
N ASP A 71 1.22 -7.93 -0.98
CA ASP A 71 0.53 -7.04 -0.04
C ASP A 71 -0.32 -7.82 0.97
N GLY A 72 -0.95 -8.91 0.54
CA GLY A 72 -1.67 -9.82 1.42
C GLY A 72 -0.77 -10.45 2.46
N SER A 73 0.42 -10.92 2.06
CA SER A 73 1.41 -11.48 2.99
C SER A 73 1.88 -10.44 4.01
N TYR A 74 2.16 -9.21 3.58
CA TYR A 74 2.49 -8.11 4.48
C TYR A 74 1.34 -7.75 5.41
N GLY A 75 0.10 -7.75 4.93
CA GLY A 75 -1.10 -7.50 5.72
C GLY A 75 -1.31 -8.56 6.81
N LEU A 76 -1.15 -9.84 6.46
CA LEU A 76 -1.23 -10.95 7.41
C LEU A 76 -0.12 -10.85 8.46
N LEU A 77 1.13 -10.66 8.03
CA LEU A 77 2.27 -10.49 8.92
C LEU A 77 2.09 -9.28 9.85
N ALA A 78 1.64 -8.14 9.32
CA ALA A 78 1.35 -6.95 10.10
C ALA A 78 0.23 -7.20 11.12
N GLY A 79 -0.80 -7.97 10.75
CA GLY A 79 -1.87 -8.40 11.66
C GLY A 79 -1.34 -9.26 12.81
N THR A 80 -0.50 -10.26 12.50
CA THR A 80 0.13 -11.14 13.49
C THR A 80 1.10 -10.39 14.40
N VAL A 81 1.94 -9.50 13.84
CA VAL A 81 2.85 -8.67 14.62
C VAL A 81 2.05 -7.74 15.53
N ARG A 82 0.97 -7.14 15.02
CA ARG A 82 0.10 -6.26 15.81
C ARG A 82 -0.55 -6.99 16.97
N SER A 83 -1.07 -8.20 16.75
CA SER A 83 -1.67 -8.99 17.83
C SER A 83 -0.63 -9.40 18.88
N TRP A 84 0.59 -9.77 18.45
CA TRP A 84 1.70 -10.10 19.34
C TRP A 84 2.21 -8.89 20.16
N LEU A 85 2.28 -7.71 19.54
CA LEU A 85 2.63 -6.45 20.22
C LEU A 85 1.56 -6.05 21.22
N ALA A 86 0.27 -6.19 20.88
CA ALA A 86 -0.85 -5.82 21.74
C ALA A 86 -0.91 -6.62 23.05
N GLY A 87 -0.23 -7.78 23.11
CA GLY A 87 -0.13 -8.58 24.32
C GLY A 87 0.73 -7.97 25.43
N ASP A 88 1.58 -6.98 25.16
CA ASP A 88 2.42 -6.33 26.17
C ASP A 88 2.65 -4.84 25.86
N VAL A 89 2.26 -3.98 26.80
CA VAL A 89 2.41 -2.52 26.72
C VAL A 89 3.89 -2.12 26.51
N LYS A 90 4.84 -2.85 27.09
CA LYS A 90 6.27 -2.56 26.90
C LYS A 90 6.72 -2.76 25.45
N ARG A 91 6.19 -3.77 24.76
CA ARG A 91 6.50 -4.04 23.34
C ARG A 91 5.95 -2.95 22.43
N LEU A 92 4.74 -2.45 22.71
CA LEU A 92 4.16 -1.31 22.00
C LEU A 92 5.00 -0.04 22.16
N ILE A 93 5.45 0.25 23.39
CA ILE A 93 6.29 1.43 23.67
C ILE A 93 7.64 1.30 22.94
N PHE A 94 8.27 0.13 22.96
CA PHE A 94 9.53 -0.11 22.24
C PHE A 94 9.37 0.11 20.73
N MET A 95 8.35 -0.50 20.10
CA MET A 95 8.07 -0.32 18.68
C MET A 95 7.86 1.15 18.31
N ARG A 96 7.08 1.88 19.12
CA ARG A 96 6.83 3.31 18.89
C ARG A 96 8.11 4.14 19.01
N ARG A 97 8.95 3.85 20.01
CA ARG A 97 10.23 4.55 20.20
C ARG A 97 11.20 4.25 19.07
N PHE A 98 11.29 2.99 18.66
CA PHE A 98 12.11 2.57 17.52
C PHE A 98 11.69 3.27 16.23
N GLY A 99 10.40 3.26 15.89
CA GLY A 99 9.88 3.97 14.73
C GLY A 99 10.17 5.48 14.76
N GLY A 100 10.06 6.10 15.93
CA GLY A 100 10.43 7.50 16.13
C GLY A 100 11.92 7.78 15.90
N VAL A 101 12.81 6.95 16.44
CA VAL A 101 14.27 7.09 16.24
C VAL A 101 14.63 6.91 14.76
N VAL A 102 14.03 5.93 14.08
CA VAL A 102 14.24 5.71 12.64
C VAL A 102 13.79 6.94 11.83
N MET A 103 12.62 7.49 12.12
CA MET A 103 12.11 8.69 11.42
C MET A 103 12.98 9.92 11.65
N ILE A 104 13.48 10.13 12.87
CA ILE A 104 14.44 11.22 13.16
C ILE A 104 15.74 10.99 12.39
N GLY A 105 16.27 9.76 12.40
CA GLY A 105 17.47 9.40 11.66
C GLY A 105 17.34 9.63 10.16
N LEU A 106 16.21 9.22 9.57
CA LEU A 106 15.90 9.47 8.16
C LEU A 106 15.80 10.98 7.86
N GLY A 107 15.15 11.76 8.72
CA GLY A 107 15.06 13.22 8.55
C GLY A 107 16.42 13.91 8.58
N VAL A 108 17.28 13.54 9.54
CA VAL A 108 18.66 14.03 9.62
C VAL A 108 19.45 13.62 8.37
N PHE A 109 19.32 12.37 7.94
CA PHE A 109 19.96 11.87 6.73
C PHE A 109 19.51 12.64 5.48
N THR A 110 18.22 12.94 5.34
CA THR A 110 17.69 13.72 4.22
C THR A 110 18.26 15.14 4.20
N ILE A 111 18.31 15.83 5.35
CA ILE A 111 18.89 17.18 5.45
C ILE A 111 20.38 17.15 5.11
N PHE A 112 21.12 16.20 5.68
CA PHE A 112 22.54 16.05 5.43
C PHE A 112 22.84 15.76 3.95
N SER A 113 22.09 14.84 3.35
CA SER A 113 22.17 14.51 1.92
C SER A 113 21.90 15.75 1.05
N ALA A 114 20.88 16.54 1.39
CA ALA A 114 20.56 17.77 0.68
C ALA A 114 21.65 18.85 0.82
N LEU A 115 22.39 18.89 1.93
CA LEU A 115 23.47 19.88 2.15
C LEU A 115 24.80 19.50 1.49
N ILE A 116 25.04 18.21 1.23
CA ILE A 116 26.30 17.74 0.62
C ILE A 116 26.15 17.54 -0.88
N ILE A 117 25.00 17.04 -1.32
CA ILE A 117 24.74 16.68 -2.71
C ILE A 117 24.03 17.83 -3.46
N GLY A 118 23.29 18.68 -2.72
CA GLY A 118 22.67 19.90 -3.25
C GLY A 118 23.66 21.05 -3.33
#